data_AF-A0A7C2T3V2-F1
#
_entry.id   AF-A0A7C2T3V2-F1
#
_cell.length_a   1.000
_cell.length_b   1.000
_cell.length_c   1.000
_cell.angle_alpha   90.00
_cell.angle_beta   90.00
_cell.angle_gamma   90.00
#
_symmetry.space_group_name_H-M   'P 1'
#
loop_
_entity.id
_entity.type
_entity.pdbx_description
1 polymer ?
#
loop_
_entity_poly.entity_id
_entity_poly.type
_entity_poly.pdbx_seq_one_letter_code
_entity_poly.pdbx_strand_id
1 'polypeptide(L)'
;AMTKAATHEGERTTTIYASQTGVAALYYAANMDVNTDGAAKSYHPDDPRGRTIAFNNIANAIWRIYDADGADITCAPRKGACYARFIATFEAARDADYNPTGHPRVTTDDMIPWKRDDALGRPTPCRIESGPFEGYFVTQTSLIADRSKPVCDQGRYLDSFSYNAVVVPKRADWRAQGVVTDEGDLVVLRDADSGRVAYAINGDRGPPKKIGEGSIALAAALSGATLTGEETYDDVKALARARVQYVTFPKDDIRRLVGGPFTQADIDREGARLFAQWGGAERLDQCALLAESSAGAPVTPSAPP
;
A
#
# COMPACT_ATOMS: atom_id res chain seq x y z
N ALA A 1 28.10 -2.72 -9.87
CA ALA A 1 28.12 -2.43 -8.43
C ALA A 1 26.91 -1.56 -8.07
N MET A 2 26.39 -1.70 -6.86
CA MET A 2 25.37 -0.81 -6.28
C MET A 2 26.07 0.22 -5.39
N THR A 3 25.61 1.47 -5.39
CA THR A 3 26.13 2.53 -4.51
C THR A 3 24.98 3.23 -3.81
N LYS A 4 25.23 3.84 -2.65
CA LYS A 4 24.21 4.62 -1.95
C LYS A 4 23.69 5.74 -2.86
N ALA A 5 22.37 5.80 -3.03
CA ALA A 5 21.67 6.77 -3.85
C ALA A 5 20.83 7.73 -3.02
N ALA A 6 20.19 7.23 -1.96
CA ALA A 6 19.40 8.04 -1.03
C ALA A 6 19.42 7.44 0.38
N THR A 7 18.93 8.22 1.34
CA THR A 7 18.51 7.73 2.65
C THR A 7 17.02 8.06 2.80
N HIS A 8 16.22 7.09 3.20
CA HIS A 8 14.85 7.32 3.64
C HIS A 8 14.82 7.48 5.17
N GLU A 9 14.43 8.66 5.64
CA GLU A 9 14.30 8.97 7.06
C GLU A 9 12.84 8.75 7.49
N GLY A 10 12.55 7.53 7.96
CA GLY A 10 11.25 7.12 8.46
C GLY A 10 11.27 6.74 9.93
N GLU A 11 10.42 5.78 10.32
CA GLU A 11 10.49 5.14 11.65
C GLU A 11 11.84 4.43 11.87
N ARG A 12 12.43 3.96 10.77
CA ARG A 12 13.82 3.51 10.68
C ARG A 12 14.48 4.20 9.51
N THR A 13 15.76 4.51 9.67
CA THR A 13 16.58 5.02 8.58
C THR A 13 16.92 3.85 7.64
N THR A 14 16.48 3.95 6.39
CA THR A 14 16.74 2.93 5.36
C THR A 14 17.62 3.51 4.26
N THR A 15 18.76 2.87 3.98
CA THR A 15 19.61 3.26 2.86
C THR A 15 19.08 2.68 1.56
N ILE A 16 18.94 3.53 0.54
CA ILE A 16 18.57 3.12 -0.82
C ILE A 16 19.83 3.09 -1.66
N TYR A 17 20.08 1.97 -2.33
CA TYR A 17 21.21 1.78 -3.23
C TYR A 17 20.75 1.81 -4.68
N ALA A 18 21.58 2.28 -5.60
CA ALA A 18 21.31 2.28 -7.03
C ALA A 18 22.44 1.61 -7.82
N SER A 19 22.06 0.92 -8.88
CA SER A 19 22.99 0.43 -9.89
C SER A 19 23.64 1.60 -10.63
N GLN A 20 24.94 1.54 -10.85
CA GLN A 20 25.66 2.55 -11.65
C GLN A 20 25.73 2.20 -13.14
N THR A 21 25.66 0.91 -13.48
CA THR A 21 25.75 0.38 -14.85
C THR A 21 24.82 -0.82 -15.04
N GLY A 22 24.58 -1.19 -16.30
CA GLY A 22 23.71 -2.31 -16.67
C GLY A 22 22.22 -1.97 -16.51
N VAL A 23 21.42 -2.95 -16.10
CA VAL A 23 19.99 -2.76 -15.79
C VAL A 23 19.84 -1.75 -14.64
N ALA A 24 19.05 -0.70 -14.86
CA ALA A 24 18.80 0.33 -13.87
C ALA A 24 17.95 -0.24 -12.73
N ALA A 25 18.51 -0.28 -11.53
CA ALA A 25 17.85 -0.86 -10.36
C ALA A 25 18.12 -0.04 -9.10
N LEU A 26 17.11 0.01 -8.24
CA LEU A 26 17.20 0.44 -6.85
C LEU A 26 17.12 -0.77 -5.94
N TYR A 27 17.87 -0.77 -4.85
CA TYR A 27 17.83 -1.83 -3.83
C TYR A 27 17.70 -1.24 -2.43
N TYR A 28 16.87 -1.87 -1.61
CA TYR A 28 16.80 -1.64 -0.17
C TYR A 28 16.22 -2.86 0.55
N ALA A 29 16.34 -2.87 1.89
CA ALA A 29 15.68 -3.85 2.74
C ALA A 29 14.85 -3.14 3.81
N ALA A 30 13.65 -3.64 4.07
CA ALA A 30 12.74 -3.11 5.07
C ALA A 30 11.82 -4.22 5.61
N ASN A 31 11.14 -3.97 6.72
CA ASN A 31 9.96 -4.76 7.04
C ASN A 31 8.86 -4.42 6.05
N MET A 32 7.95 -5.36 5.78
CA MET A 32 6.79 -5.18 4.92
C MET A 32 5.51 -5.25 5.74
N ASP A 33 4.84 -4.12 5.90
CA ASP A 33 3.45 -4.07 6.35
C ASP A 33 2.50 -4.39 5.18
N VAL A 34 1.23 -4.69 5.51
CA VAL A 34 0.21 -5.01 4.50
C VAL A 34 -0.64 -3.78 4.20
N ASN A 35 -0.64 -3.37 2.95
CA ASN A 35 -1.53 -2.35 2.39
C ASN A 35 -2.78 -3.02 1.82
N THR A 36 -3.94 -2.61 2.32
CA THR A 36 -5.23 -3.11 1.82
C THR A 36 -5.81 -2.24 0.72
N ASP A 37 -5.37 -0.98 0.59
CA ASP A 37 -5.97 -0.02 -0.34
C ASP A 37 -6.04 -0.58 -1.77
N GLY A 38 -7.19 -0.43 -2.43
CA GLY A 38 -7.49 -1.04 -3.73
C GLY A 38 -8.30 -2.35 -3.66
N ALA A 39 -8.36 -3.04 -2.52
CA ALA A 39 -9.24 -4.21 -2.38
C ALA A 39 -10.68 -3.77 -2.07
N ALA A 40 -11.65 -4.43 -2.73
CA ALA A 40 -13.08 -4.15 -2.55
C ALA A 40 -13.55 -4.32 -1.09
N LYS A 41 -12.92 -5.23 -0.33
CA LYS A 41 -13.26 -5.51 1.07
C LYS A 41 -12.49 -4.69 2.10
N SER A 42 -11.67 -3.70 1.72
CA SER A 42 -10.78 -3.04 2.68
C SER A 42 -11.52 -2.31 3.79
N TYR A 43 -12.61 -1.63 3.45
CA TYR A 43 -13.35 -0.80 4.41
C TYR A 43 -14.85 -0.98 4.22
N HIS A 44 -15.55 -1.24 5.32
CA HIS A 44 -17.01 -1.29 5.35
C HIS A 44 -17.55 -0.27 6.36
N PRO A 45 -18.55 0.56 6.02
CA PRO A 45 -19.11 1.58 6.92
C PRO A 45 -19.71 0.97 8.20
N ASP A 46 -20.22 -0.25 8.14
CA ASP A 46 -20.80 -0.96 9.30
C ASP A 46 -19.79 -1.82 10.07
N ASP A 47 -18.55 -1.90 9.60
CA ASP A 47 -17.44 -2.52 10.33
C ASP A 47 -16.26 -1.55 10.48
N PRO A 48 -16.45 -0.40 11.15
CA PRO A 48 -15.43 0.65 11.23
C PRO A 48 -14.17 0.20 11.99
N ARG A 49 -14.25 -0.90 12.76
CA ARG A 49 -13.14 -1.47 13.52
C ARG A 49 -12.45 -2.63 12.79
N GLY A 50 -12.97 -3.08 11.65
CA GLY A 50 -12.42 -4.22 10.89
C GLY A 50 -12.46 -5.52 11.69
N ARG A 51 -13.55 -5.80 12.41
CA ARG A 51 -13.66 -6.97 13.30
C ARG A 51 -14.43 -8.14 12.69
N THR A 52 -15.17 -7.91 11.61
CA THR A 52 -16.08 -8.91 11.09
C THR A 52 -15.89 -9.16 9.62
N ILE A 53 -16.01 -8.13 8.77
CA ILE A 53 -16.14 -8.32 7.33
C ILE A 53 -15.12 -7.51 6.51
N ALA A 54 -14.55 -6.45 7.08
CA ALA A 54 -13.57 -5.63 6.40
C ALA A 54 -12.13 -6.13 6.62
N PHE A 55 -11.30 -6.06 5.59
CA PHE A 55 -9.87 -6.37 5.67
C PHE A 55 -9.06 -5.33 6.46
N ASN A 56 -9.67 -4.19 6.80
CA ASN A 56 -9.02 -3.13 7.54
C ASN A 56 -10.04 -2.33 8.35
N ASN A 57 -9.54 -1.51 9.28
CA ASN A 57 -10.37 -0.59 10.06
C ASN A 57 -10.41 0.79 9.39
N ILE A 58 -11.55 1.47 9.47
CA ILE A 58 -11.80 2.72 8.72
C ILE A 58 -10.84 3.84 9.08
N ALA A 59 -10.25 3.80 10.28
CA ALA A 59 -9.34 4.85 10.68
C ALA A 59 -8.12 4.91 9.75
N ASN A 60 -7.67 3.79 9.18
CA ASN A 60 -6.58 3.78 8.20
C ASN A 60 -6.91 4.56 6.93
N ALA A 61 -8.18 4.61 6.51
CA ALA A 61 -8.62 5.40 5.37
C ALA A 61 -8.88 6.89 5.69
N ILE A 62 -9.11 7.24 6.96
CA ILE A 62 -9.48 8.61 7.33
C ILE A 62 -8.22 9.44 7.61
N TRP A 63 -8.11 10.57 6.93
CA TRP A 63 -7.06 11.56 7.11
C TRP A 63 -7.36 12.54 8.22
N ARG A 64 -8.56 13.13 8.20
CA ARG A 64 -9.04 14.07 9.22
C ARG A 64 -10.47 13.76 9.59
N ILE A 65 -10.79 13.97 10.86
CA ILE A 65 -12.13 13.82 11.40
C ILE A 65 -12.44 15.00 12.32
N TYR A 66 -13.64 15.55 12.14
CA TYR A 66 -14.13 16.71 12.87
C TYR A 66 -15.44 16.33 13.54
N ASP A 67 -15.65 16.80 14.77
CA ASP A 67 -16.95 16.65 15.43
C ASP A 67 -18.00 17.63 14.87
N ALA A 68 -19.22 17.59 15.41
CA ALA A 68 -20.36 18.37 14.90
C ALA A 68 -20.17 19.89 15.07
N ASP A 69 -19.33 20.31 16.02
CA ASP A 69 -18.97 21.72 16.23
C ASP A 69 -17.81 22.16 15.30
N GLY A 70 -17.28 21.23 14.49
CA GLY A 70 -16.19 21.47 13.56
C GLY A 70 -14.80 21.39 14.20
N ALA A 71 -14.66 20.94 15.46
CA ALA A 71 -13.36 20.77 16.08
C ALA A 71 -12.65 19.54 15.48
N ASP A 72 -11.36 19.68 15.14
CA ASP A 72 -10.55 18.56 14.68
C ASP A 72 -10.26 17.62 15.86
N ILE A 73 -10.77 16.39 15.76
CA ILE A 73 -10.58 15.35 16.77
C ILE A 73 -9.66 14.22 16.29
N THR A 74 -8.99 14.44 15.16
CA THR A 74 -7.99 13.51 14.62
C THR A 74 -6.92 13.28 15.68
N CYS A 75 -6.53 12.03 15.90
CA CYS A 75 -5.49 11.73 16.87
C CYS A 75 -4.47 10.72 16.43
N ALA A 76 -3.30 10.84 17.04
CA ALA A 76 -2.17 9.95 16.93
C ALA A 76 -1.49 9.85 18.31
N PRO A 77 -1.25 8.63 18.85
CA PRO A 77 -1.63 7.34 18.30
C PRO A 77 -3.15 7.09 18.45
N ARG A 78 -3.72 6.35 17.49
CA ARG A 78 -5.13 5.94 17.50
C ARG A 78 -5.36 4.78 18.46
N LYS A 79 -5.39 5.07 19.76
CA LYS A 79 -5.58 4.07 20.83
C LYS A 79 -6.51 4.58 21.94
N GLY A 80 -7.02 3.64 22.75
CA GLY A 80 -7.78 3.92 23.97
C GLY A 80 -9.00 4.83 23.77
N ALA A 81 -9.21 5.75 24.71
CA ALA A 81 -10.32 6.71 24.67
C ALA A 81 -10.32 7.57 23.40
N CYS A 82 -9.14 7.89 22.85
CA CYS A 82 -9.09 8.65 21.62
C CYS A 82 -9.65 7.88 20.44
N TYR A 83 -9.24 6.62 20.26
CA TYR A 83 -9.76 5.78 19.20
C TYR A 83 -11.25 5.50 19.36
N ALA A 84 -11.73 5.33 20.60
CA ALA A 84 -13.15 5.19 20.87
C ALA A 84 -13.96 6.42 20.41
N ARG A 85 -13.49 7.64 20.73
CA ARG A 85 -14.11 8.89 20.25
C ARG A 85 -14.06 8.97 18.72
N PHE A 86 -12.90 8.68 18.12
CA PHE A 86 -12.72 8.68 16.67
C PHE A 86 -13.76 7.81 15.96
N ILE A 87 -13.93 6.56 16.42
CA ILE A 87 -14.87 5.63 15.79
C ILE A 87 -16.31 6.07 16.02
N ALA A 88 -16.67 6.52 17.22
CA ALA A 88 -18.01 7.02 17.50
C ALA A 88 -18.36 8.25 16.63
N THR A 89 -17.39 9.13 16.38
CA THR A 89 -17.57 10.29 15.50
C THR A 89 -17.67 9.88 14.04
N PHE A 90 -16.95 8.85 13.59
CA PHE A 90 -17.14 8.29 12.25
C PHE A 90 -18.53 7.66 12.09
N GLU A 91 -18.97 6.87 13.07
CA GLU A 91 -20.31 6.24 13.08
C GLU A 91 -21.40 7.32 13.01
N ALA A 92 -21.27 8.41 13.76
CA ALA A 92 -22.18 9.56 13.68
C ALA A 92 -22.16 10.28 12.31
N ALA A 93 -20.99 10.38 11.66
CA ALA A 93 -20.90 10.90 10.30
C ALA A 93 -21.62 9.97 9.30
N ARG A 94 -21.40 8.65 9.41
CA ARG A 94 -22.07 7.63 8.59
C ARG A 94 -23.58 7.68 8.76
N ASP A 95 -24.07 7.75 10.00
CA ASP A 95 -25.51 7.74 10.33
C ASP A 95 -26.22 9.01 9.84
N ALA A 96 -25.47 10.12 9.70
CA ALA A 96 -25.93 11.34 9.05
C ALA A 96 -25.73 11.35 7.52
N ASP A 97 -25.42 10.20 6.92
CA ASP A 97 -25.08 10.04 5.50
C ASP A 97 -24.03 11.06 5.02
N TYR A 98 -23.00 11.22 5.86
CA TYR A 98 -21.88 12.13 5.68
C TYR A 98 -22.30 13.59 5.42
N ASN A 99 -23.47 14.01 5.90
CA ASN A 99 -23.87 15.42 5.89
C ASN A 99 -23.04 16.23 6.88
N PRO A 100 -22.17 17.16 6.46
CA PRO A 100 -21.39 17.93 7.42
C PRO A 100 -22.20 19.04 8.12
N THR A 101 -23.46 19.27 7.74
CA THR A 101 -24.27 20.37 8.28
C THR A 101 -24.83 19.99 9.65
N GLY A 102 -24.17 20.44 10.72
CA GLY A 102 -24.56 20.13 12.09
C GLY A 102 -24.21 18.70 12.53
N HIS A 103 -23.39 17.99 11.75
CA HIS A 103 -22.92 16.64 12.09
C HIS A 103 -21.40 16.51 11.83
N PRO A 104 -20.77 15.46 12.37
CA PRO A 104 -19.36 15.20 12.14
C PRO A 104 -18.99 15.08 10.66
N ARG A 105 -17.74 15.44 10.35
CA ARG A 105 -17.17 15.40 9.00
C ARG A 105 -15.90 14.57 8.98
N VAL A 106 -15.73 13.77 7.93
CA VAL A 106 -14.50 13.00 7.69
C VAL A 106 -13.90 13.33 6.33
N THR A 107 -12.59 13.17 6.19
CA THR A 107 -11.86 13.21 4.92
C THR A 107 -10.93 12.02 4.83
N THR A 108 -10.62 11.56 3.62
CA THR A 108 -9.98 10.25 3.40
C THR A 108 -8.68 10.29 2.60
N ASP A 109 -8.03 11.46 2.41
CA ASP A 109 -6.73 11.66 1.70
C ASP A 109 -6.45 10.68 0.55
N ASP A 110 -7.41 10.55 -0.36
CA ASP A 110 -7.29 9.70 -1.54
C ASP A 110 -7.19 8.17 -1.26
N MET A 111 -7.68 7.65 -0.12
CA MET A 111 -7.87 6.19 0.08
C MET A 111 -9.29 5.72 -0.30
N ILE A 112 -10.30 6.51 0.02
CA ILE A 112 -11.69 6.32 -0.42
C ILE A 112 -12.03 7.52 -1.30
N PRO A 113 -12.35 7.32 -2.59
CA PRO A 113 -12.76 8.41 -3.45
C PRO A 113 -14.13 8.97 -3.05
N TRP A 114 -14.35 10.24 -3.36
CA TRP A 114 -15.63 10.92 -3.13
C TRP A 114 -16.22 11.34 -4.48
N LYS A 115 -17.54 11.25 -4.60
CA LYS A 115 -18.30 11.83 -5.73
C LYS A 115 -19.25 12.90 -5.22
N ARG A 116 -19.62 13.84 -6.08
CA ARG A 116 -20.79 14.69 -5.81
C ARG A 116 -22.05 13.85 -5.99
N ASP A 117 -22.89 13.82 -4.97
CA ASP A 117 -24.22 13.26 -5.06
C ASP A 117 -25.17 14.37 -5.53
N ASP A 118 -25.81 14.19 -6.68
CA ASP A 118 -26.68 15.21 -7.27
C ASP A 118 -28.03 15.33 -6.55
N ALA A 119 -28.52 14.25 -5.93
CA ALA A 119 -29.77 14.28 -5.16
C ALA A 119 -29.58 15.02 -3.83
N LEU A 120 -28.42 14.82 -3.18
CA LEU A 120 -28.07 15.47 -1.92
C LEU A 120 -27.39 16.84 -2.11
N GLY A 121 -26.91 17.15 -3.32
CA GLY A 121 -26.20 18.38 -3.65
C GLY A 121 -24.82 18.53 -2.99
N ARG A 122 -24.25 17.45 -2.43
CA ARG A 122 -23.00 17.45 -1.65
C ARG A 122 -22.09 16.26 -1.99
N PRO A 123 -20.79 16.32 -1.69
CA PRO A 123 -19.91 15.16 -1.80
C PRO A 123 -20.28 14.04 -0.83
N THR A 124 -20.22 12.79 -1.29
CA THR A 124 -20.35 11.57 -0.48
C THR A 124 -19.22 10.59 -0.83
N PRO A 125 -18.78 9.75 0.14
CA PRO A 125 -17.79 8.72 -0.15
C PRO A 125 -18.39 7.68 -1.11
N CYS A 126 -17.60 7.26 -2.10
CA CYS A 126 -17.99 6.24 -3.06
C CYS A 126 -18.25 4.90 -2.34
N ARG A 127 -19.40 4.28 -2.61
CA ARG A 127 -19.72 2.92 -2.18
C ARG A 127 -19.88 2.02 -3.40
N ILE A 128 -19.61 0.73 -3.23
CA ILE A 128 -19.89 -0.30 -4.22
C ILE A 128 -21.40 -0.56 -4.20
N GLU A 129 -22.05 -0.33 -5.34
CA GLU A 129 -23.52 -0.28 -5.45
C GLU A 129 -24.16 -1.64 -5.77
N SER A 130 -23.39 -2.65 -6.16
CA SER A 130 -23.93 -3.98 -6.49
C SER A 130 -22.87 -5.08 -6.45
N GLY A 131 -23.33 -6.34 -6.45
CA GLY A 131 -22.47 -7.52 -6.50
C GLY A 131 -22.02 -7.99 -5.12
N PRO A 132 -21.02 -8.88 -5.03
CA PRO A 132 -20.63 -9.53 -3.77
C PRO A 132 -20.04 -8.57 -2.73
N PHE A 133 -19.65 -7.37 -3.15
CA PHE A 133 -19.08 -6.33 -2.28
C PHE A 133 -20.00 -5.11 -2.15
N GLU A 134 -21.30 -5.26 -2.44
CA GLU A 134 -22.29 -4.20 -2.19
C GLU A 134 -22.20 -3.68 -0.75
N GLY A 135 -22.24 -2.36 -0.60
CA GLY A 135 -22.20 -1.69 0.71
C GLY A 135 -20.79 -1.33 1.22
N TYR A 136 -19.75 -1.97 0.69
CA TYR A 136 -18.36 -1.58 0.98
C TYR A 136 -18.03 -0.22 0.36
N PHE A 137 -17.01 0.44 0.89
CA PHE A 137 -16.44 1.60 0.21
C PHE A 137 -15.66 1.18 -1.02
N VAL A 138 -15.70 2.02 -2.05
CA VAL A 138 -14.67 1.96 -3.09
C VAL A 138 -13.35 2.37 -2.46
N THR A 139 -12.28 1.66 -2.77
CA THR A 139 -10.95 1.95 -2.24
C THR A 139 -9.97 2.08 -3.38
N GLN A 140 -9.09 3.07 -3.29
CA GLN A 140 -8.23 3.43 -4.40
C GLN A 140 -6.75 3.32 -4.06
N THR A 141 -5.97 2.96 -5.07
CA THR A 141 -4.52 3.08 -5.12
C THR A 141 -4.14 4.29 -5.95
N SER A 142 -2.90 4.78 -5.79
CA SER A 142 -2.36 5.87 -6.60
C SER A 142 -2.25 5.47 -8.09
N LEU A 143 -1.83 4.23 -8.37
CA LEU A 143 -1.91 3.69 -9.73
C LEU A 143 -3.36 3.44 -10.13
N ILE A 144 -3.79 4.07 -11.22
CA ILE A 144 -5.10 3.83 -11.85
C ILE A 144 -4.93 2.73 -12.91
N ALA A 145 -5.53 1.57 -12.66
CA ALA A 145 -5.45 0.40 -13.53
C ALA A 145 -6.28 0.58 -14.82
N ASP A 146 -7.46 1.19 -14.72
CA ASP A 146 -8.34 1.47 -15.86
C ASP A 146 -8.97 2.87 -15.74
N ARG A 147 -8.41 3.82 -16.50
CA ARG A 147 -8.88 5.22 -16.51
C ARG A 147 -10.24 5.40 -17.17
N SER A 148 -10.73 4.43 -17.94
CA SER A 148 -12.03 4.51 -18.62
C SER A 148 -13.21 4.35 -17.67
N LYS A 149 -12.98 3.73 -16.51
CA LYS A 149 -14.01 3.49 -15.49
C LYS A 149 -14.27 4.72 -14.61
N PRO A 150 -15.51 4.96 -14.14
CA PRO A 150 -15.81 6.06 -13.22
C PRO A 150 -15.03 6.00 -11.90
N VAL A 151 -14.91 7.14 -11.22
CA VAL A 151 -14.20 7.26 -9.93
C VAL A 151 -14.76 6.35 -8.83
N CYS A 152 -16.06 6.06 -8.83
CA CYS A 152 -16.67 5.12 -7.87
C CYS A 152 -16.77 3.68 -8.41
N ASP A 153 -16.04 3.32 -9.46
CA ASP A 153 -15.94 1.92 -9.90
C ASP A 153 -14.69 1.30 -9.27
N GLN A 154 -14.85 0.26 -8.47
CA GLN A 154 -13.72 -0.41 -7.81
C GLN A 154 -12.67 -0.93 -8.81
N GLY A 155 -13.11 -1.36 -10.00
CA GLY A 155 -12.20 -1.85 -11.04
C GLY A 155 -11.43 -0.76 -11.78
N ARG A 156 -11.62 0.52 -11.43
CA ARG A 156 -10.74 1.62 -11.88
C ARG A 156 -9.34 1.50 -11.27
N TYR A 157 -9.26 1.01 -10.05
CA TYR A 157 -8.04 1.00 -9.24
C TYR A 157 -7.38 -0.38 -9.24
N LEU A 158 -6.11 -0.44 -8.83
CA LEU A 158 -5.40 -1.71 -8.75
C LEU A 158 -5.92 -2.52 -7.56
N ASP A 159 -6.39 -3.75 -7.81
CA ASP A 159 -6.90 -4.62 -6.75
C ASP A 159 -5.76 -5.24 -5.94
N SER A 160 -5.57 -4.79 -4.70
CA SER A 160 -4.52 -5.28 -3.79
C SER A 160 -4.72 -6.74 -3.36
N PHE A 161 -5.92 -7.30 -3.53
CA PHE A 161 -6.20 -8.70 -3.27
C PHE A 161 -5.79 -9.62 -4.43
N SER A 162 -5.67 -9.07 -5.64
CA SER A 162 -5.37 -9.84 -6.86
C SER A 162 -3.98 -9.57 -7.43
N TYR A 163 -3.41 -8.38 -7.20
CA TYR A 163 -2.14 -7.96 -7.77
C TYR A 163 -1.07 -7.77 -6.71
N ASN A 164 0.13 -8.24 -7.01
CA ASN A 164 1.32 -7.96 -6.23
C ASN A 164 1.77 -6.52 -6.50
N ALA A 165 1.71 -5.69 -5.47
CA ALA A 165 2.11 -4.30 -5.56
C ALA A 165 2.83 -3.84 -4.29
N VAL A 166 3.74 -2.89 -4.44
CA VAL A 166 4.39 -2.20 -3.33
C VAL A 166 3.93 -0.76 -3.26
N VAL A 167 4.06 -0.20 -2.06
CA VAL A 167 3.79 1.20 -1.77
C VAL A 167 5.11 1.97 -1.72
N VAL A 168 5.23 3.01 -2.54
CA VAL A 168 6.39 3.91 -2.52
C VAL A 168 6.07 5.12 -1.65
N PRO A 169 6.97 5.61 -0.78
CA PRO A 169 6.68 6.77 0.04
C PRO A 169 6.32 7.99 -0.84
N LYS A 170 5.29 8.76 -0.44
CA LYS A 170 4.98 10.06 -1.04
C LYS A 170 6.26 10.91 -1.01
N ARG A 171 6.55 11.59 -2.12
CA ARG A 171 7.73 12.47 -2.33
C ARG A 171 9.09 11.75 -2.40
N ALA A 172 9.13 10.42 -2.50
CA ALA A 172 10.37 9.73 -2.80
C ALA A 172 10.89 10.15 -4.20
N ASP A 173 12.13 10.64 -4.25
CA ASP A 173 12.87 10.91 -5.50
C ASP A 173 14.08 9.97 -5.59
N TRP A 174 13.82 8.67 -5.60
CA TRP A 174 14.86 7.66 -5.68
C TRP A 174 15.18 7.38 -7.15
N ARG A 175 16.47 7.45 -7.48
CA ARG A 175 16.93 7.38 -8.87
C ARG A 175 17.96 6.31 -9.09
N ALA A 176 17.83 5.57 -10.18
CA ALA A 176 18.87 4.72 -10.72
C ALA A 176 19.26 5.21 -12.11
N GLN A 177 20.54 5.52 -12.31
CA GLN A 177 21.06 6.03 -13.59
C GLN A 177 20.27 7.25 -14.12
N GLY A 178 19.89 8.16 -13.22
CA GLY A 178 19.15 9.38 -13.52
C GLY A 178 17.62 9.24 -13.61
N VAL A 179 17.09 8.02 -13.66
CA VAL A 179 15.65 7.75 -13.82
C VAL A 179 14.99 7.58 -12.45
N VAL A 180 13.92 8.35 -12.20
CA VAL A 180 13.13 8.33 -10.97
C VAL A 180 12.23 7.13 -10.95
N THR A 181 12.05 6.53 -9.78
CA THR A 181 11.03 5.49 -9.62
C THR A 181 9.62 6.07 -9.49
N ASP A 182 8.69 5.51 -10.26
CA ASP A 182 7.29 5.92 -10.30
C ASP A 182 6.31 4.74 -10.36
N GLU A 183 5.03 5.05 -10.56
CA GLU A 183 3.96 4.06 -10.57
C GLU A 183 4.09 3.15 -11.79
N GLY A 184 3.94 1.84 -11.60
CA GLY A 184 4.01 0.84 -12.68
C GLY A 184 5.40 0.27 -12.92
N ASP A 185 6.46 0.86 -12.34
CA ASP A 185 7.79 0.25 -12.31
C ASP A 185 7.74 -1.17 -11.75
N LEU A 186 8.43 -2.10 -12.40
CA LEU A 186 8.57 -3.46 -11.93
C LEU A 186 9.44 -3.54 -10.67
N VAL A 187 9.04 -4.44 -9.76
CA VAL A 187 9.71 -4.68 -8.49
C VAL A 187 9.87 -6.18 -8.27
N VAL A 188 11.05 -6.60 -7.84
CA VAL A 188 11.30 -7.94 -7.33
C VAL A 188 11.43 -7.85 -5.83
N LEU A 189 10.72 -8.73 -5.13
CA LEU A 189 10.81 -8.86 -3.69
C LEU A 189 11.34 -10.23 -3.32
N ARG A 190 12.17 -10.27 -2.28
CA ARG A 190 12.56 -11.52 -1.63
C ARG A 190 12.35 -11.40 -0.13
N ASP A 191 11.57 -12.31 0.42
CA ASP A 191 11.52 -12.52 1.86
C ASP A 191 12.81 -13.19 2.32
N ALA A 192 13.58 -12.53 3.19
CA ALA A 192 14.90 -13.02 3.59
C ALA A 192 14.85 -14.29 4.46
N ASP A 193 13.73 -14.56 5.13
CA ASP A 193 13.59 -15.70 6.04
C ASP A 193 13.31 -17.00 5.26
N SER A 194 12.38 -16.94 4.32
CA SER A 194 11.95 -18.10 3.50
C SER A 194 12.69 -18.20 2.17
N GLY A 195 13.33 -17.13 1.71
CA GLY A 195 13.93 -17.03 0.39
C GLY A 195 12.91 -16.92 -0.75
N ARG A 196 11.61 -16.86 -0.47
CA ARG A 196 10.56 -16.74 -1.48
C ARG A 196 10.70 -15.43 -2.25
N VAL A 197 10.64 -15.53 -3.56
CA VAL A 197 10.67 -14.40 -4.48
C VAL A 197 9.27 -14.16 -5.04
N ALA A 198 8.86 -12.90 -5.10
CA ALA A 198 7.65 -12.47 -5.76
C ALA A 198 7.96 -11.27 -6.68
N TYR A 199 7.17 -11.15 -7.74
CA TYR A 199 7.25 -10.04 -8.69
C TYR A 199 6.03 -9.14 -8.50
N ALA A 200 6.28 -7.85 -8.49
CA ALA A 200 5.30 -6.82 -8.17
C ALA A 200 5.52 -5.59 -9.04
N ILE A 201 4.69 -4.58 -8.81
CA ILE A 201 4.88 -3.23 -9.34
C ILE A 201 4.81 -2.18 -8.23
N ASN A 202 5.31 -0.98 -8.48
CA ASN A 202 4.95 0.19 -7.69
C ASN A 202 3.47 0.54 -7.95
N GLY A 203 2.57 0.11 -7.07
CA GLY A 203 1.12 0.26 -7.27
C GLY A 203 0.51 1.43 -6.50
N ASP A 204 1.19 1.96 -5.50
CA ASP A 204 0.59 2.97 -4.62
C ASP A 204 1.61 3.93 -4.00
N ARG A 205 1.12 5.01 -3.37
CA ARG A 205 1.88 6.03 -2.66
C ARG A 205 1.43 6.20 -1.22
N GLY A 206 2.31 5.80 -0.31
CA GLY A 206 2.05 5.81 1.13
C GLY A 206 2.59 7.04 1.85
N PRO A 207 2.42 7.14 3.17
CA PRO A 207 2.94 8.25 3.97
C PRO A 207 4.45 8.50 3.74
N PRO A 208 4.92 9.75 3.76
CA PRO A 208 6.30 10.10 3.39
C PRO A 208 7.38 9.59 4.35
N LYS A 209 7.00 9.11 5.54
CA LYS A 209 7.91 8.62 6.60
C LYS A 209 7.81 7.10 6.83
N LYS A 210 7.08 6.40 5.96
CA LYS A 210 6.93 4.94 6.00
C LYS A 210 7.52 4.35 4.73
N ILE A 211 8.08 3.15 4.84
CA ILE A 211 8.66 2.38 3.74
C ILE A 211 8.43 0.91 4.02
N GLY A 212 8.22 0.14 2.96
CA GLY A 212 7.97 -1.29 3.05
C GLY A 212 6.51 -1.57 3.40
N GLU A 213 5.62 -1.30 2.45
CA GLU A 213 4.25 -1.79 2.50
C GLU A 213 3.98 -2.51 1.17
N GLY A 214 3.24 -3.61 1.23
CA GLY A 214 2.89 -4.43 0.07
C GLY A 214 1.42 -4.82 0.09
N SER A 215 0.84 -5.07 -1.08
CA SER A 215 -0.54 -5.51 -1.22
C SER A 215 -0.82 -6.83 -0.48
N ILE A 216 -2.09 -7.12 -0.22
CA ILE A 216 -2.53 -8.38 0.40
C ILE A 216 -2.01 -9.58 -0.42
N ALA A 217 -2.16 -9.54 -1.74
CA ALA A 217 -1.66 -10.57 -2.64
C ALA A 217 -0.15 -10.78 -2.54
N LEU A 218 0.63 -9.68 -2.46
CA LEU A 218 2.08 -9.76 -2.34
C LEU A 218 2.52 -10.36 -1.00
N ALA A 219 1.87 -9.95 0.09
CA ALA A 219 2.14 -10.50 1.42
C ALA A 219 1.79 -11.99 1.50
N ALA A 220 0.69 -12.41 0.90
CA ALA A 220 0.32 -13.81 0.75
C ALA A 220 1.35 -14.59 -0.09
N ALA A 221 1.77 -14.05 -1.23
CA ALA A 221 2.75 -14.68 -2.11
C ALA A 221 4.11 -14.91 -1.41
N LEU A 222 4.61 -13.90 -0.68
CA LEU A 222 5.86 -13.99 0.07
C LEU A 222 5.75 -14.89 1.31
N SER A 223 4.58 -15.01 1.92
CA SER A 223 4.36 -15.93 3.03
C SER A 223 4.06 -17.37 2.61
N GLY A 224 3.66 -17.58 1.35
CA GLY A 224 3.11 -18.84 0.87
C GLY A 224 1.71 -19.14 1.39
N ALA A 225 1.00 -18.13 1.92
CA ALA A 225 -0.39 -18.24 2.31
C ALA A 225 -1.30 -18.33 1.08
N THR A 226 -2.42 -19.03 1.22
CA THR A 226 -3.48 -19.07 0.21
C THR A 226 -4.61 -18.16 0.66
N LEU A 227 -4.95 -17.18 -0.17
CA LEU A 227 -6.09 -16.29 0.07
C LEU A 227 -7.40 -16.98 -0.33
N THR A 228 -8.42 -16.76 0.48
CA THR A 228 -9.77 -17.33 0.38
C THR A 228 -10.81 -16.25 0.10
N GLY A 229 -10.54 -15.00 0.46
CA GLY A 229 -11.48 -13.89 0.40
C GLY A 229 -12.27 -13.72 1.70
N GLU A 230 -12.11 -14.62 2.67
CA GLU A 230 -12.80 -14.63 3.96
C GLU A 230 -11.91 -14.12 5.11
N GLU A 231 -10.72 -13.61 4.80
CA GLU A 231 -9.76 -13.13 5.78
C GLU A 231 -10.36 -12.03 6.67
N THR A 232 -10.12 -12.14 7.98
CA THR A 232 -10.35 -11.04 8.91
C THR A 232 -9.22 -10.02 8.83
N TYR A 233 -9.40 -8.85 9.44
CA TYR A 233 -8.32 -7.86 9.52
C TYR A 233 -7.05 -8.42 10.21
N ASP A 234 -7.20 -9.24 11.25
CA ASP A 234 -6.03 -9.80 11.93
C ASP A 234 -5.34 -10.88 11.07
N ASP A 235 -6.08 -11.64 10.26
CA ASP A 235 -5.49 -12.56 9.27
C ASP A 235 -4.66 -11.79 8.24
N VAL A 236 -5.21 -10.70 7.71
CA VAL A 236 -4.50 -9.84 6.75
C VAL A 236 -3.24 -9.25 7.38
N LYS A 237 -3.31 -8.74 8.61
CA LYS A 237 -2.13 -8.21 9.32
C LYS A 237 -1.07 -9.27 9.59
N ALA A 238 -1.47 -10.51 9.83
CA ALA A 238 -0.54 -11.61 10.09
C ALA A 238 0.33 -11.96 8.87
N LEU A 239 -0.03 -11.49 7.67
CA LEU A 239 0.78 -11.67 6.46
C LEU A 239 2.02 -10.76 6.39
N ALA A 240 2.13 -9.76 7.29
CA ALA A 240 3.28 -8.86 7.35
C ALA A 240 4.60 -9.63 7.48
N ARG A 241 5.67 -9.10 6.85
CA ARG A 241 6.97 -9.78 6.75
C ARG A 241 8.09 -8.93 7.34
N ALA A 242 9.06 -9.58 7.97
CA ALA A 242 10.30 -8.93 8.37
C ALA A 242 11.36 -9.07 7.27
N ARG A 243 12.29 -8.11 7.21
CA ARG A 243 13.51 -8.21 6.38
C ARG A 243 13.25 -8.55 4.90
N VAL A 244 12.25 -7.92 4.29
CA VAL A 244 11.99 -8.05 2.86
C VAL A 244 13.01 -7.22 2.08
N GLN A 245 13.56 -7.81 1.04
CA GLN A 245 14.49 -7.19 0.11
C GLN A 245 13.72 -6.73 -1.13
N TYR A 246 13.97 -5.50 -1.56
CA TYR A 246 13.28 -4.87 -2.68
C TYR A 246 14.29 -4.53 -3.76
N VAL A 247 13.99 -4.90 -5.01
CA VAL A 247 14.70 -4.44 -6.20
C VAL A 247 13.69 -3.80 -7.15
N THR A 248 13.70 -2.47 -7.23
CA THR A 248 12.84 -1.74 -8.18
C THR A 248 13.61 -1.44 -9.45
N PHE A 249 12.94 -1.49 -10.60
CA PHE A 249 13.51 -1.18 -11.92
C PHE A 249 12.89 0.09 -12.51
N PRO A 250 13.45 1.29 -12.23
CA PRO A 250 12.82 2.57 -12.59
C PRO A 250 12.68 2.85 -14.10
N LYS A 251 13.32 2.03 -14.93
CA LYS A 251 13.26 2.14 -16.40
C LYS A 251 12.25 1.17 -17.00
N ASP A 252 11.52 0.41 -16.20
CA ASP A 252 10.76 -0.76 -16.65
C ASP A 252 9.33 -0.73 -16.10
N ASP A 253 8.51 0.11 -16.74
CA ASP A 253 7.07 0.24 -16.47
C ASP A 253 6.29 -0.89 -17.15
N ILE A 254 5.51 -1.64 -16.37
CA ILE A 254 4.71 -2.77 -16.87
C ILE A 254 3.79 -2.39 -18.03
N ARG A 255 3.14 -1.22 -17.97
CA ARG A 255 2.16 -0.77 -18.98
C ARG A 255 2.82 -0.55 -20.33
N ARG A 256 4.05 -0.01 -20.31
CA ARG A 256 4.85 0.18 -21.53
C ARG A 256 5.38 -1.14 -22.06
N LEU A 257 5.78 -2.07 -21.18
CA LEU A 257 6.30 -3.38 -21.59
C LEU A 257 5.23 -4.24 -22.26
N VAL A 258 3.99 -4.20 -21.78
CA VAL A 258 2.87 -4.96 -22.37
C VAL A 258 2.08 -4.18 -23.44
N GLY A 259 2.22 -2.86 -23.48
CA GLY A 259 1.53 -2.00 -24.45
C GLY A 259 0.04 -1.78 -24.15
N GLY A 260 -0.41 -1.91 -22.90
CA GLY A 260 -1.81 -1.82 -22.53
C GLY A 260 -2.14 -2.29 -21.11
N PRO A 261 -3.39 -2.73 -20.86
CA PRO A 261 -3.78 -3.40 -19.61
C PRO A 261 -2.88 -4.62 -19.33
N PHE A 262 -2.66 -4.91 -18.06
CA PHE A 262 -1.75 -5.96 -17.61
C PHE A 262 -2.41 -6.87 -16.57
N THR A 263 -1.87 -8.08 -16.46
CA THR A 263 -2.25 -9.10 -15.47
C THR A 263 -1.10 -9.36 -14.50
N GLN A 264 -1.37 -10.05 -13.39
CA GLN A 264 -0.29 -10.52 -12.51
C GLN A 264 0.70 -11.43 -13.25
N ALA A 265 0.22 -12.26 -14.18
CA ALA A 265 1.08 -13.11 -15.00
C ALA A 265 2.05 -12.31 -15.90
N ASP A 266 1.63 -11.12 -16.36
CA ASP A 266 2.54 -10.21 -17.08
C ASP A 266 3.62 -9.64 -16.16
N ILE A 267 3.25 -9.25 -14.94
CA ILE A 267 4.18 -8.78 -13.91
C ILE A 267 5.19 -9.87 -13.59
N ASP A 268 4.73 -11.11 -13.39
CA ASP A 268 5.60 -12.26 -13.10
C ASP A 268 6.57 -12.54 -14.25
N ARG A 269 6.07 -12.55 -15.49
CA ARG A 269 6.90 -12.81 -16.68
C ARG A 269 7.98 -11.75 -16.88
N GLU A 270 7.59 -10.47 -16.89
CA GLU A 270 8.54 -9.38 -17.14
C GLU A 270 9.45 -9.15 -15.94
N GLY A 271 8.94 -9.28 -14.72
CA GLY A 271 9.72 -9.22 -13.48
C GLY A 271 10.78 -10.31 -13.42
N ALA A 272 10.43 -11.57 -13.72
CA ALA A 272 11.38 -12.68 -13.78
C ALA A 272 12.46 -12.46 -14.86
N ARG A 273 12.06 -11.99 -16.04
CA ARG A 273 12.98 -11.67 -17.13
C ARG A 273 13.99 -10.59 -16.73
N LEU A 274 13.52 -9.48 -16.15
CA LEU A 274 14.39 -8.39 -15.69
C LEU A 274 15.28 -8.81 -14.53
N PHE A 275 14.76 -9.58 -13.59
CA PHE A 275 15.54 -10.10 -12.48
C PHE A 275 16.71 -10.95 -12.96
N ALA A 276 16.47 -11.86 -13.90
CA ALA A 276 17.51 -12.66 -14.52
C ALA A 276 18.55 -11.78 -15.25
N GLN A 277 18.11 -10.80 -16.05
CA GLN A 277 19.01 -9.88 -16.76
C GLN A 277 19.84 -8.99 -15.81
N TRP A 278 19.28 -8.62 -14.67
CA TRP A 278 19.97 -7.83 -13.66
C TRP A 278 21.08 -8.62 -12.95
N GLY A 279 20.95 -9.95 -12.85
CA GLY A 279 21.91 -10.84 -12.20
C GLY A 279 21.28 -11.80 -11.17
N GLY A 280 19.96 -11.81 -11.04
CA GLY A 280 19.20 -12.78 -10.27
C GLY A 280 19.54 -12.83 -8.78
N ALA A 281 19.28 -13.99 -8.18
CA ALA A 281 19.44 -14.23 -6.75
C ALA A 281 20.89 -14.01 -6.27
N GLU A 282 21.88 -14.41 -7.06
CA GLU A 282 23.30 -14.24 -6.71
C GLU A 282 23.64 -12.76 -6.51
N ARG A 283 23.21 -11.88 -7.43
CA ARG A 283 23.41 -10.44 -7.27
C ARG A 283 22.60 -9.88 -6.10
N LEU A 284 21.41 -10.41 -5.84
CA LEU A 284 20.59 -9.99 -4.70
C LEU A 284 21.26 -10.34 -3.36
N ASP A 285 21.90 -11.49 -3.25
CA ASP A 285 22.70 -11.90 -2.08
C ASP A 285 23.85 -10.93 -1.84
N GLN A 286 24.56 -10.51 -2.89
CA GLN A 286 25.62 -9.51 -2.76
C GLN A 286 25.09 -8.15 -2.29
N CYS A 287 23.87 -7.77 -2.70
CA CYS A 287 23.24 -6.54 -2.22
C CYS A 287 22.85 -6.63 -0.75
N ALA A 288 22.42 -7.79 -0.26
CA ALA A 288 22.07 -8.02 1.14
C ALA A 288 23.23 -7.70 2.10
N LEU A 289 24.45 -8.07 1.72
CA LEU A 289 25.66 -7.77 2.49
C LEU A 289 25.92 -6.25 2.62
N LEU A 290 25.51 -5.45 1.63
CA LEU A 290 25.60 -3.99 1.69
C LEU A 290 24.62 -3.40 2.70
N ALA A 291 23.40 -3.94 2.78
CA ALA A 291 22.39 -3.47 3.72
C ALA A 291 22.80 -3.79 5.17
N GLU A 292 23.29 -5.00 5.42
CA GLU A 292 23.74 -5.43 6.76
C GLU A 292 24.94 -4.63 7.26
N SER A 293 25.88 -4.28 6.39
CA SER A 293 27.02 -3.43 6.75
C SER A 293 26.65 -1.96 7.00
N SER A 294 25.48 -1.52 6.54
CA SER A 294 24.96 -0.17 6.79
C SER A 294 24.05 -0.06 8.01
N ALA A 295 23.49 -1.18 8.46
CA ALA A 295 22.73 -1.25 9.70
C ALA A 295 23.72 -1.31 10.87
N GLY A 296 23.96 -0.17 11.53
CA GLY A 296 24.64 -0.16 12.83
C GLY A 296 23.97 -1.12 13.82
N ALA A 297 24.72 -1.55 14.85
CA ALA A 297 24.38 -2.62 15.81
C ALA A 297 22.88 -2.70 16.19
N PRO A 298 22.33 -3.91 16.37
CA PRO A 298 20.91 -4.11 16.60
C PRO A 298 20.46 -3.36 17.85
N VAL A 299 19.52 -2.42 17.66
CA VAL A 299 18.80 -1.80 18.77
C VAL A 299 17.84 -2.86 19.32
N THR A 300 18.07 -3.27 20.57
CA THR A 300 17.17 -4.13 21.34
C THR A 300 15.73 -3.63 21.25
N PRO A 301 14.75 -4.50 20.95
CA PRO A 301 13.36 -4.10 20.95
C PRO A 301 12.97 -3.67 22.37
N SER A 302 12.47 -2.45 22.52
CA SER A 302 11.67 -2.10 23.68
C SER A 302 10.40 -2.97 23.65
N ALA A 303 10.09 -3.63 24.76
CA ALA A 303 8.87 -4.41 24.93
C ALA A 303 7.63 -3.62 24.47
N PRO A 304 6.67 -4.26 23.79
CA PRO A 304 5.47 -3.58 23.33
C PRO A 304 4.58 -3.15 24.53
N PRO A 305 3.82 -2.04 24.41
CA PRO A 305 2.72 -1.74 25.32
C PRO A 305 1.53 -2.69 25.11
#